data_AF-A0AAW7E605-F1
#
_entry.id   AF-A0AAW7E605-F1
#
_cell.length_a   1.000
_cell.length_b   1.000
_cell.length_c   1.000
_cell.angle_alpha   90.00
_cell.angle_beta   90.00
_cell.angle_gamma   90.00
#
_symmetry.space_group_name_H-M   'P 1'
#
loop_
_entity.id
_entity.type
_entity.pdbx_description
1 polymer ?
#
loop_
_entity_poly.entity_id
_entity_poly.type
_entity_poly.pdbx_seq_one_letter_code
_entity_poly.pdbx_strand_id
1 'polypeptide(L)'
;MANALMNAHQRSKELLPGFIVSAVVAAAACFLSEHYGAPVMLFALLLGMGLNFLSADGKCKAGIEFTARTVLRIGIALLGMRITLGQITALGWQPIVLVISLVAITISASVIAAKTLGFNKFFGMLTGGATAICGASAALALSAALPNHPQKEKATLFTVIGVSALSTLAMIVYPMIAKWLNLSPIEAGVFLGATIHDVAQVVGAGYSMSTETGDTATVVKLMRVAMLLPVIICAAMITRMQGNDATGERPPLLPFFAVGFLVLACINSTGWVPTIVQTGLNDLSRWCLVIAISALGMKTQLKELASVGMKPILLMIGETVFLILLVLTLMHWLF
;
A
#
# COMPACT_ATOMS: atom_id res chain seq x y z
N MET A 1 28.09 24.69 2.50
CA MET A 1 27.28 24.56 3.73
C MET A 1 26.09 25.54 3.78
N ALA A 2 26.28 26.84 3.54
CA ALA A 2 25.19 27.84 3.56
C ALA A 2 24.04 27.55 2.58
N ASN A 3 24.33 27.16 1.33
CA ASN A 3 23.30 26.79 0.34
C ASN A 3 22.50 25.54 0.73
N ALA A 4 23.12 24.57 1.43
CA ALA A 4 22.42 23.37 1.90
C ALA A 4 21.44 23.71 3.04
N LEU A 5 21.83 24.62 3.94
CA LEU A 5 20.98 25.08 5.04
C LEU A 5 19.83 25.97 4.54
N MET A 6 20.07 26.86 3.57
CA MET A 6 19.02 27.64 2.91
C MET A 6 18.00 26.75 2.20
N ASN A 7 18.47 25.75 1.45
CA ASN A 7 17.58 24.80 0.77
C ASN A 7 16.77 23.94 1.76
N ALA A 8 17.37 23.54 2.88
CA ALA A 8 16.66 22.82 3.94
C ALA A 8 15.59 23.69 4.62
N HIS A 9 15.89 24.96 4.89
CA HIS A 9 14.96 25.89 5.51
C HIS A 9 13.78 26.22 4.59
N GLN A 10 14.04 26.44 3.31
CA GLN A 10 13.00 26.70 2.31
C GLN A 10 12.08 25.48 2.13
N ARG A 11 12.67 24.29 2.01
CA ARG A 11 11.91 23.04 1.93
C ARG A 11 11.09 22.79 3.20
N SER A 12 11.63 23.10 4.38
CA SER A 12 10.88 23.02 5.63
C SER A 12 9.68 23.96 5.62
N LYS A 13 9.84 25.21 5.18
CA LYS A 13 8.75 26.19 5.07
C LYS A 13 7.64 25.73 4.11
N GLU A 14 8.00 25.06 3.02
CA GLU A 14 7.04 24.54 2.03
C GLU A 14 6.27 23.32 2.54
N LEU A 15 6.92 22.44 3.32
CA LEU A 15 6.29 21.20 3.82
C LEU A 15 5.50 21.40 5.10
N LEU A 16 5.89 22.37 5.92
CA LEU A 16 5.33 22.57 7.27
C LEU A 16 3.80 22.76 7.29
N PRO A 17 3.18 23.59 6.43
CA PRO A 17 1.73 23.82 6.50
C PRO A 17 0.91 22.55 6.33
N GLY A 18 1.24 21.74 5.30
CA GLY A 18 0.52 20.50 5.03
C GLY A 18 0.76 19.42 6.09
N PHE A 19 1.98 19.34 6.63
CA PHE A 19 2.28 18.43 7.74
C PHE A 19 1.49 18.81 9.00
N ILE A 20 1.47 20.08 9.39
CA ILE A 20 0.72 20.56 10.56
C ILE A 20 -0.77 20.25 10.41
N VAL A 21 -1.37 20.53 9.26
CA VAL A 21 -2.78 20.22 9.02
C VAL A 21 -3.05 18.72 9.16
N SER A 22 -2.18 17.87 8.61
CA SER A 22 -2.28 16.42 8.75
C SER A 22 -2.17 15.98 10.22
N ALA A 23 -1.29 16.59 10.99
CA ALA A 23 -1.12 16.32 12.41
C ALA A 23 -2.33 16.78 13.26
N VAL A 24 -2.92 17.93 12.93
CA VAL A 24 -4.15 18.40 13.58
C VAL A 24 -5.32 17.45 13.33
N VAL A 25 -5.48 16.98 12.09
CA VAL A 25 -6.51 15.98 11.77
C VAL A 25 -6.26 14.66 12.50
N ALA A 26 -5.01 14.22 12.60
CA ALA A 26 -4.65 13.03 13.36
C ALA A 26 -4.99 13.17 14.84
N ALA A 27 -4.69 14.32 15.45
CA ALA A 27 -5.04 14.59 16.85
C ALA A 27 -6.57 14.60 17.05
N ALA A 28 -7.32 15.22 16.13
CA ALA A 28 -8.78 15.20 16.15
C ALA A 28 -9.34 13.77 16.01
N ALA A 29 -8.73 12.93 15.14
CA ALA A 29 -9.11 11.54 14.99
C ALA A 29 -8.86 10.71 16.26
N CYS A 30 -7.74 10.94 16.95
CA CYS A 30 -7.46 10.31 18.24
C CYS A 30 -8.51 10.70 19.28
N PHE A 31 -8.81 11.99 19.41
CA PHE A 31 -9.84 12.49 20.33
C PHE A 31 -11.22 11.87 20.08
N LEU A 32 -11.66 11.84 18.81
CA LEU A 32 -12.94 11.21 18.45
C LEU A 32 -12.93 9.70 18.72
N SER A 33 -11.82 9.01 18.47
CA SER A 33 -11.71 7.59 18.74
C SER A 33 -11.84 7.27 20.23
N GLU A 34 -11.20 8.05 21.09
CA GLU A 34 -11.31 7.91 22.54
C GLU A 34 -12.73 8.17 23.05
N HIS A 35 -13.45 9.11 22.44
CA HIS A 35 -14.80 9.48 22.87
C HIS A 35 -15.91 8.58 22.32
N TYR A 36 -15.79 8.12 21.07
CA TYR A 36 -16.83 7.36 20.37
C TYR A 36 -16.51 5.86 20.22
N GLY A 37 -15.32 5.41 20.62
CA GLY A 37 -14.91 4.00 20.58
C GLY A 37 -14.68 3.42 19.17
N ALA A 38 -14.77 4.25 18.13
CA ALA A 38 -14.50 3.83 16.74
C ALA A 38 -13.00 3.90 16.40
N PRO A 39 -12.52 3.14 15.39
CA PRO A 39 -11.09 3.07 15.10
C PRO A 39 -10.46 4.40 14.66
N VAL A 40 -9.33 4.78 15.28
CA VAL A 40 -8.57 6.02 14.97
C VAL A 40 -8.27 6.16 13.48
N MET A 41 -7.80 5.10 12.82
CA MET A 41 -7.39 5.17 11.40
C MET A 41 -8.58 5.46 10.48
N LEU A 42 -9.78 4.99 10.84
CA LEU A 42 -11.00 5.30 10.10
C LEU A 42 -11.36 6.78 10.25
N PHE A 43 -11.35 7.33 11.47
CA PHE A 43 -11.56 8.76 11.68
C PHE A 43 -10.51 9.62 10.96
N ALA A 44 -9.23 9.23 11.04
CA ALA A 44 -8.14 9.93 10.36
C ALA A 44 -8.39 10.00 8.84
N LEU A 45 -8.79 8.88 8.23
CA LEU A 45 -9.12 8.82 6.80
C LEU A 45 -10.33 9.69 6.46
N LEU A 46 -11.45 9.53 7.18
CA LEU A 46 -12.71 10.23 6.89
C LEU A 46 -12.60 11.74 7.10
N LEU A 47 -11.99 12.19 8.19
CA LEU A 47 -11.71 13.60 8.44
C LEU A 47 -10.76 14.17 7.39
N GLY A 48 -9.72 13.40 7.02
CA GLY A 48 -8.81 13.77 5.93
C GLY A 48 -9.55 13.98 4.62
N MET A 49 -10.45 13.06 4.23
CA MET A 49 -11.28 13.18 3.04
C MET A 49 -12.18 14.42 3.07
N GLY A 50 -12.73 14.77 4.23
CA GLY A 50 -13.48 16.02 4.42
C GLY A 50 -12.66 17.28 4.16
N LEU A 51 -11.33 17.20 4.29
CA LEU A 51 -10.39 18.29 4.01
C LEU A 51 -9.64 18.12 2.68
N ASN A 52 -10.17 17.33 1.74
CA ASN A 52 -9.50 17.04 0.46
C ASN A 52 -9.12 18.29 -0.34
N PHE A 53 -9.90 19.38 -0.23
CA PHE A 53 -9.64 20.65 -0.92
C PHE A 53 -8.26 21.26 -0.58
N LEU A 54 -7.70 20.98 0.60
CA LEU A 54 -6.36 21.46 1.00
C LEU A 54 -5.22 20.78 0.24
N SER A 55 -5.48 19.63 -0.40
CA SER A 55 -4.51 18.90 -1.22
C SER A 55 -4.53 19.28 -2.70
N ALA A 56 -5.60 19.96 -3.15
CA ALA A 56 -5.79 20.29 -4.56
C ALA A 56 -4.77 21.33 -5.02
N ASP A 57 -4.75 22.49 -4.35
CA ASP A 57 -3.85 23.61 -4.65
C ASP A 57 -3.50 24.41 -3.38
N GLY A 58 -2.41 25.18 -3.45
CA GLY A 58 -1.99 26.09 -2.39
C GLY A 58 -0.89 25.56 -1.46
N LYS A 59 -0.73 26.23 -0.32
CA LYS A 59 0.44 26.08 0.58
C LYS A 59 0.52 24.72 1.29
N CYS A 60 -0.58 23.98 1.39
CA CYS A 60 -0.63 22.70 2.10
C CYS A 60 -0.28 21.50 1.22
N LYS A 61 -0.37 21.62 -0.10
CA LYS A 61 -0.23 20.52 -1.06
C LYS A 61 1.08 19.75 -0.87
N ALA A 62 2.22 20.44 -0.93
CA ALA A 62 3.53 19.80 -0.83
C ALA A 62 3.71 19.06 0.52
N GLY A 63 3.27 19.67 1.62
CA GLY A 63 3.31 19.07 2.95
C GLY A 63 2.42 17.83 3.08
N ILE A 64 1.20 17.87 2.56
CA ILE A 64 0.27 16.73 2.54
C ILE A 64 0.85 15.59 1.71
N GLU A 65 1.43 15.88 0.54
CA GLU A 65 2.05 14.87 -0.31
C GLU A 65 3.27 14.21 0.34
N PHE A 66 4.12 15.02 0.98
CA PHE A 66 5.24 14.53 1.76
C PHE A 66 4.77 13.64 2.91
N THR A 67 3.72 14.04 3.61
CA THR A 67 3.19 13.30 4.76
C THR A 67 2.57 11.97 4.34
N ALA A 68 1.72 11.96 3.32
CA ALA A 68 1.07 10.76 2.80
C ALA A 68 2.05 9.75 2.19
N ARG A 69 3.26 10.17 1.79
CA ARG A 69 4.28 9.29 1.18
C ARG A 69 5.44 8.99 2.11
N THR A 70 6.16 10.01 2.55
CA THR A 70 7.43 9.87 3.27
C THR A 70 7.18 9.52 4.73
N VAL A 71 6.31 10.27 5.42
CA VAL A 71 6.00 9.99 6.84
C VAL A 71 5.33 8.62 6.97
N LEU A 72 4.45 8.26 6.03
CA LEU A 72 3.88 6.93 5.94
C LEU A 72 4.95 5.83 5.89
N ARG A 73 5.90 5.95 4.95
CA ARG A 73 6.98 4.99 4.74
C ARG A 73 7.89 4.88 5.95
N ILE A 74 8.17 5.99 6.63
CA ILE A 74 8.90 6.00 7.89
C ILE A 74 8.11 5.23 8.95
N GLY A 75 6.81 5.50 9.11
CA GLY A 75 5.94 4.78 10.04
C GLY A 75 5.95 3.27 9.79
N ILE A 76 5.79 2.84 8.53
CA ILE A 76 5.84 1.41 8.15
C ILE A 76 7.21 0.81 8.42
N ALA A 77 8.31 1.50 8.11
CA ALA A 77 9.64 0.99 8.44
C ALA A 77 9.80 0.78 9.95
N LEU A 78 9.37 1.77 10.75
CA LEU A 78 9.42 1.71 12.21
C LEU A 78 8.57 0.57 12.81
N LEU A 79 7.50 0.12 12.14
CA LEU A 79 6.75 -1.08 12.56
C LEU A 79 7.64 -2.33 12.63
N GLY A 80 8.78 -2.36 11.93
CA GLY A 80 9.75 -3.44 12.07
C GLY A 80 10.25 -3.60 13.50
N MET A 81 10.31 -2.52 14.30
CA MET A 81 10.66 -2.59 15.73
C MET A 81 9.59 -3.22 16.61
N ARG A 82 8.38 -3.41 16.07
CA ARG A 82 7.27 -4.06 16.76
C ARG A 82 7.25 -5.57 16.56
N ILE A 83 7.80 -6.03 15.43
CA ILE A 83 7.64 -7.41 14.94
C ILE A 83 8.99 -8.13 15.03
N THR A 84 8.96 -9.40 15.41
CA THR A 84 10.14 -10.27 15.47
C THR A 84 10.14 -11.29 14.33
N LEU A 85 11.32 -11.78 13.95
CA LEU A 85 11.48 -12.90 13.03
C LEU A 85 10.84 -14.18 13.59
N GLY A 86 10.80 -14.34 14.93
CA GLY A 86 10.06 -15.41 15.58
C GLY A 86 8.57 -15.36 15.27
N GLN A 87 7.95 -14.18 15.34
CA GLN A 87 6.54 -14.00 14.96
C GLN A 87 6.33 -14.22 13.45
N ILE A 88 7.23 -13.73 12.59
CA ILE A 88 7.13 -13.95 11.15
C ILE A 88 7.25 -15.44 10.80
N THR A 89 8.12 -16.18 11.48
CA THR A 89 8.27 -17.63 11.27
C THR A 89 7.13 -18.43 11.89
N ALA A 90 6.53 -17.95 12.98
CA ALA A 90 5.33 -18.55 13.59
C ALA A 90 4.08 -18.48 12.69
N LEU A 91 4.02 -17.51 11.76
CA LEU A 91 3.01 -17.48 10.71
C LEU A 91 3.09 -18.68 9.74
N GLY A 92 4.22 -19.39 9.73
CA GLY A 92 4.44 -20.58 8.91
C GLY A 92 4.79 -20.29 7.46
N TRP A 93 4.82 -21.34 6.65
CA TRP A 93 5.13 -21.27 5.22
C TRP A 93 3.90 -20.97 4.35
N GLN A 94 2.70 -21.11 4.93
CA GLN A 94 1.42 -20.95 4.25
C GLN A 94 1.24 -19.55 3.63
N PRO A 95 1.55 -18.43 4.31
CA PRO A 95 1.46 -17.11 3.71
C PRO A 95 2.41 -16.91 2.52
N ILE A 96 3.57 -17.56 2.52
CA ILE A 96 4.54 -17.47 1.42
C ILE A 96 3.97 -18.12 0.15
N VAL A 97 3.47 -19.36 0.28
CA VAL A 97 2.86 -20.09 -0.84
C VAL A 97 1.61 -19.37 -1.34
N LEU A 98 0.79 -18.87 -0.41
CA LEU A 98 -0.38 -18.06 -0.73
C LEU A 98 0.03 -16.82 -1.53
N VAL A 99 0.98 -16.01 -1.07
CA VAL A 99 1.42 -14.79 -1.75
C VAL A 99 1.98 -15.07 -3.15
N ILE A 100 2.86 -16.06 -3.31
CA ILE A 100 3.44 -16.41 -4.61
C ILE A 100 2.33 -16.82 -5.58
N SER A 101 1.41 -17.69 -5.14
CA SER A 101 0.30 -18.18 -5.95
C SER A 101 -0.65 -17.05 -6.34
N LEU A 102 -1.03 -16.19 -5.39
CA LEU A 102 -1.89 -15.04 -5.65
C LEU A 102 -1.28 -14.10 -6.68
N VAL A 103 0.00 -13.74 -6.53
CA VAL A 103 0.64 -12.81 -7.46
C VAL A 103 0.70 -13.39 -8.87
N ALA A 104 1.11 -14.66 -9.01
CA ALA A 104 1.20 -15.31 -10.31
C ALA A 104 -0.16 -15.46 -10.99
N ILE A 105 -1.18 -15.94 -10.24
CA ILE A 105 -2.51 -16.21 -10.78
C ILE A 105 -3.25 -14.90 -11.10
N THR A 106 -3.23 -13.90 -10.22
CA THR A 106 -3.93 -12.63 -10.45
C THR A 106 -3.35 -11.85 -11.62
N ILE A 107 -2.03 -11.79 -11.77
CA ILE A 107 -1.40 -11.14 -12.94
C ILE A 107 -1.77 -11.88 -14.22
N SER A 108 -1.69 -13.22 -14.22
CA SER A 108 -2.02 -14.03 -15.39
C SER A 108 -3.49 -13.87 -15.81
N ALA A 109 -4.40 -13.94 -14.84
CA ALA A 109 -5.84 -13.75 -15.05
C ALA A 109 -6.14 -12.34 -15.56
N SER A 110 -5.48 -11.32 -15.02
CA SER A 110 -5.62 -9.93 -15.48
C SER A 110 -5.18 -9.76 -16.93
N VAL A 111 -4.04 -10.33 -17.35
CA VAL A 111 -3.59 -10.26 -18.76
C VAL A 111 -4.59 -10.90 -19.71
N ILE A 112 -5.21 -12.01 -19.30
CA ILE A 112 -6.25 -12.70 -20.07
C ILE A 112 -7.52 -11.83 -20.15
N ALA A 113 -8.00 -11.34 -19.00
CA ALA A 113 -9.20 -10.51 -18.91
C ALA A 113 -9.06 -9.16 -19.64
N ALA A 114 -7.87 -8.55 -19.60
CA ALA A 114 -7.59 -7.34 -20.36
C ALA A 114 -7.75 -7.59 -21.86
N LYS A 115 -7.24 -8.72 -22.36
CA LYS A 115 -7.36 -9.09 -23.78
C LYS A 115 -8.81 -9.33 -24.19
N THR A 116 -9.63 -9.96 -23.36
CA THR A 116 -11.06 -10.20 -23.67
C THR A 116 -11.88 -8.92 -23.71
N LEU A 117 -11.50 -7.89 -22.95
CA LEU A 117 -12.13 -6.56 -22.96
C LEU A 117 -11.60 -5.64 -24.08
N GLY A 118 -10.67 -6.13 -24.91
CA GLY A 118 -10.09 -5.39 -26.04
C GLY A 118 -8.88 -4.52 -25.68
N PHE A 119 -8.28 -4.72 -24.50
CA PHE A 119 -7.02 -4.09 -24.12
C PHE A 119 -5.80 -4.93 -24.52
N ASN A 120 -4.62 -4.30 -24.52
CA ASN A 120 -3.37 -4.98 -24.77
C ASN A 120 -2.83 -5.68 -23.51
N LYS A 121 -1.85 -6.57 -23.69
CA LYS A 121 -1.18 -7.27 -22.58
C LYS A 121 -0.47 -6.32 -21.61
N PHE A 122 0.04 -5.20 -22.10
CA PHE A 122 0.69 -4.17 -21.28
C PHE A 122 -0.27 -3.65 -20.21
N PHE A 123 -1.51 -3.33 -20.59
CA PHE A 123 -2.52 -2.83 -19.66
C PHE A 123 -2.90 -3.87 -18.61
N GLY A 124 -3.07 -5.14 -19.01
CA GLY A 124 -3.33 -6.23 -18.05
C GLY A 124 -2.14 -6.50 -17.11
N MET A 125 -0.90 -6.47 -17.60
CA MET A 125 0.27 -6.57 -16.72
C MET A 125 0.30 -5.43 -15.69
N LEU A 126 -0.05 -4.22 -16.13
CA LEU A 126 -0.06 -3.03 -15.30
C LEU A 126 -1.17 -3.07 -14.24
N THR A 127 -2.43 -3.34 -14.63
CA THR A 127 -3.57 -3.43 -13.69
C THR A 127 -3.46 -4.64 -12.79
N GLY A 128 -3.18 -5.82 -13.35
CA GLY A 128 -2.95 -7.04 -12.59
C GLY A 128 -1.80 -6.92 -11.61
N GLY A 129 -0.67 -6.34 -12.01
CA GLY A 129 0.46 -6.12 -11.11
C GLY A 129 0.16 -5.09 -10.01
N ALA A 130 -0.58 -4.02 -10.33
CA ALA A 130 -1.05 -3.07 -9.34
C ALA A 130 -1.96 -3.73 -8.30
N THR A 131 -2.94 -4.51 -8.75
CA THR A 131 -3.88 -5.24 -7.90
C THR A 131 -3.15 -6.32 -7.07
N ALA A 132 -2.22 -7.06 -7.68
CA ALA A 132 -1.59 -8.21 -7.05
C ALA A 132 -0.46 -7.89 -6.05
N ILE A 133 0.19 -6.72 -6.14
CA ILE A 133 1.43 -6.43 -5.39
C ILE A 133 1.22 -5.31 -4.37
N CYS A 134 1.33 -4.05 -4.80
CA CYS A 134 1.35 -2.88 -3.91
C CYS A 134 0.73 -1.62 -4.53
N GLY A 135 -0.22 -1.81 -5.46
CA GLY A 135 -1.05 -0.74 -5.99
C GLY A 135 -0.28 0.19 -6.91
N ALA A 136 -0.32 1.49 -6.59
CA ALA A 136 0.26 2.54 -7.42
C ALA A 136 1.77 2.37 -7.63
N SER A 137 2.50 1.91 -6.61
CA SER A 137 3.95 1.72 -6.71
C SER A 137 4.33 0.58 -7.64
N ALA A 138 3.57 -0.52 -7.65
CA ALA A 138 3.74 -1.60 -8.61
C ALA A 138 3.40 -1.15 -10.04
N ALA A 139 2.32 -0.39 -10.22
CA ALA A 139 1.94 0.16 -11.53
C ALA A 139 3.07 1.02 -12.12
N LEU A 140 3.63 1.96 -11.34
CA LEU A 140 4.73 2.82 -11.77
C LEU A 140 5.99 2.02 -12.10
N ALA A 141 6.34 1.05 -11.25
CA ALA A 141 7.52 0.21 -11.44
C ALA A 141 7.41 -0.70 -12.68
N LEU A 142 6.24 -1.31 -12.90
CA LEU A 142 5.97 -2.12 -14.09
C LEU A 142 5.92 -1.27 -15.35
N SER A 143 5.31 -0.09 -15.28
CA SER A 143 5.34 0.87 -16.38
C SER A 143 6.77 1.20 -16.75
N ALA A 144 7.64 1.53 -15.79
CA ALA A 144 9.05 1.83 -16.05
C ALA A 144 9.82 0.63 -16.66
N ALA A 145 9.55 -0.59 -16.19
CA ALA A 145 10.26 -1.80 -16.62
C ALA A 145 9.79 -2.40 -17.95
N LEU A 146 8.55 -2.13 -18.35
CA LEU A 146 7.96 -2.66 -19.59
C LEU A 146 8.25 -1.74 -20.80
N PRO A 147 8.27 -2.29 -22.03
CA PRO A 147 8.48 -1.53 -23.26
C PRO A 147 7.59 -0.30 -23.37
N ASN A 148 8.09 0.71 -24.08
CA ASN A 148 7.30 1.89 -24.38
C ASN A 148 6.10 1.51 -25.27
N HIS A 149 4.93 2.05 -24.91
CA HIS A 149 3.68 1.90 -25.63
C HIS A 149 3.04 3.30 -25.77
N PRO A 150 2.39 3.65 -26.89
CA PRO A 150 1.84 4.99 -27.11
C PRO A 150 0.88 5.49 -26.02
N GLN A 151 0.22 4.55 -25.31
CA GLN A 151 -0.74 4.84 -24.24
C GLN A 151 -0.20 4.59 -22.84
N LYS A 152 1.12 4.39 -22.67
CA LYS A 152 1.77 3.99 -21.42
C LYS A 152 1.46 4.93 -20.25
N GLU A 153 1.60 6.24 -20.45
CA GLU A 153 1.33 7.24 -19.42
C GLU A 153 -0.13 7.23 -18.98
N LYS A 154 -1.07 7.26 -19.94
CA LYS A 154 -2.51 7.24 -19.69
C LYS A 154 -2.94 5.95 -18.98
N ALA A 155 -2.43 4.81 -19.42
CA ALA A 155 -2.65 3.52 -18.77
C ALA A 155 -2.14 3.53 -17.32
N THR A 156 -0.92 4.02 -17.10
CA THR A 156 -0.31 4.13 -15.77
C THR A 156 -1.13 5.01 -14.84
N LEU A 157 -1.55 6.19 -15.31
CA LEU A 157 -2.39 7.10 -14.55
C LEU A 157 -3.73 6.46 -14.19
N PHE A 158 -4.42 5.83 -15.15
CA PHE A 158 -5.68 5.14 -14.89
C PHE A 158 -5.54 4.00 -13.88
N THR A 159 -4.51 3.17 -14.01
CA THR A 159 -4.25 2.10 -13.05
C THR A 159 -3.95 2.67 -11.67
N VAL A 160 -3.13 3.70 -11.56
CA VAL A 160 -2.79 4.33 -10.27
C VAL A 160 -4.04 4.92 -9.59
N ILE A 161 -4.87 5.66 -10.32
CA ILE A 161 -6.10 6.26 -9.79
C ILE A 161 -7.09 5.15 -9.38
N GLY A 162 -7.35 4.20 -10.29
CA GLY A 162 -8.30 3.12 -10.07
C GLY A 162 -7.93 2.24 -8.88
N VAL A 163 -6.66 1.81 -8.79
CA VAL A 163 -6.21 0.93 -7.70
C VAL A 163 -6.19 1.67 -6.37
N SER A 164 -5.87 2.97 -6.37
CA SER A 164 -5.89 3.79 -5.15
C SER A 164 -7.32 3.90 -4.62
N ALA A 165 -8.30 4.18 -5.49
CA ALA A 165 -9.70 4.26 -5.10
C ALA A 165 -10.25 2.92 -4.61
N LEU A 166 -9.97 1.83 -5.34
CA LEU A 166 -10.36 0.48 -4.93
C LEU A 166 -9.71 0.09 -3.59
N SER A 167 -8.45 0.47 -3.35
CA SER A 167 -7.78 0.22 -2.08
C SER A 167 -8.39 1.02 -0.94
N THR A 168 -8.79 2.27 -1.16
CA THR A 168 -9.47 3.10 -0.15
C THR A 168 -10.83 2.51 0.19
N LEU A 169 -11.59 2.03 -0.81
CA LEU A 169 -12.84 1.31 -0.56
C LEU A 169 -12.59 0.02 0.22
N ALA A 170 -11.58 -0.76 -0.17
CA ALA A 170 -11.20 -2.00 0.50
C ALA A 170 -10.80 -1.77 1.98
N MET A 171 -10.09 -0.67 2.27
CA MET A 171 -9.72 -0.30 3.65
C MET A 171 -10.94 -0.18 4.57
N ILE A 172 -12.05 0.33 4.06
CA ILE A 172 -13.29 0.54 4.81
C ILE A 172 -14.12 -0.75 4.85
N VAL A 173 -14.29 -1.40 3.70
CA VAL A 173 -15.23 -2.52 3.52
C VAL A 173 -14.66 -3.85 4.04
N TYR A 174 -13.38 -4.14 3.80
CA TYR A 174 -12.85 -5.47 4.08
C TYR A 174 -12.78 -5.84 5.57
N PRO A 175 -12.49 -4.90 6.51
CA PRO A 175 -12.65 -5.19 7.94
C PRO A 175 -14.06 -5.66 8.32
N MET A 176 -15.10 -5.15 7.65
CA MET A 176 -16.48 -5.58 7.87
C MET A 176 -16.71 -6.99 7.34
N ILE A 177 -16.14 -7.32 6.17
CA ILE A 177 -16.19 -8.67 5.60
C ILE A 177 -15.47 -9.66 6.53
N ALA A 178 -14.27 -9.33 7.02
CA ALA A 178 -13.51 -10.18 7.92
C ALA A 178 -14.26 -10.46 9.23
N LYS A 179 -14.91 -9.44 9.81
CA LYS A 179 -15.78 -9.60 10.98
C LYS A 179 -17.00 -10.46 10.69
N TRP A 180 -17.66 -10.24 9.55
CA TRP A 180 -18.85 -11.00 9.15
C TRP A 180 -18.54 -12.48 8.93
N LEU A 181 -17.37 -12.79 8.37
CA LEU A 181 -16.86 -14.15 8.22
C LEU A 181 -16.31 -14.75 9.53
N ASN A 182 -16.31 -13.99 10.64
CA ASN A 182 -15.76 -14.38 11.94
C ASN A 182 -14.30 -14.87 11.86
N LEU A 183 -13.48 -14.25 11.01
CA LEU A 183 -12.06 -14.58 10.90
C LEU A 183 -11.33 -14.25 12.21
N SER A 184 -10.45 -15.14 12.65
CA SER A 184 -9.52 -14.86 13.75
C SER A 184 -8.62 -13.67 13.44
N PRO A 185 -7.98 -13.03 14.44
CA PRO A 185 -7.09 -11.89 14.20
C PRO A 185 -5.98 -12.16 13.17
N ILE A 186 -5.41 -13.37 13.16
CA ILE A 186 -4.38 -13.82 12.22
C ILE A 186 -4.99 -14.01 10.83
N GLU A 187 -6.10 -14.73 10.70
CA GLU A 187 -6.77 -14.94 9.40
C GLU A 187 -7.24 -13.63 8.79
N ALA A 188 -7.84 -12.73 9.60
CA ALA A 188 -8.19 -11.40 9.17
C ALA A 188 -6.94 -10.63 8.70
N GLY A 189 -5.82 -10.79 9.39
CA GLY A 189 -4.55 -10.18 9.00
C GLY A 189 -4.06 -10.69 7.64
N VAL A 190 -4.07 -12.01 7.44
CA VAL A 190 -3.74 -12.65 6.16
C VAL A 190 -4.67 -12.16 5.06
N PHE A 191 -5.99 -12.17 5.30
CA PHE A 191 -7.00 -11.72 4.36
C PHE A 191 -6.78 -10.27 3.93
N LEU A 192 -6.62 -9.34 4.87
CA LEU A 192 -6.42 -7.91 4.57
C LEU A 192 -5.09 -7.67 3.86
N GLY A 193 -3.99 -8.29 4.32
CA GLY A 193 -2.67 -8.15 3.69
C GLY A 193 -2.62 -8.75 2.28
N ALA A 194 -3.34 -9.85 2.06
CA ALA A 194 -3.39 -10.55 0.78
C ALA A 194 -4.32 -9.90 -0.25
N THR A 195 -5.33 -9.14 0.17
CA THR A 195 -6.35 -8.58 -0.73
C THR A 195 -6.21 -7.07 -0.94
N ILE A 196 -5.92 -6.27 0.09
CA ILE A 196 -5.85 -4.81 -0.07
C ILE A 196 -4.63 -4.43 -0.92
N HIS A 197 -4.83 -3.51 -1.86
CA HIS A 197 -3.87 -3.24 -2.93
C HIS A 197 -2.70 -2.35 -2.50
N ASP A 198 -2.89 -1.38 -1.60
CA ASP A 198 -1.84 -0.46 -1.17
C ASP A 198 -1.47 -0.68 0.31
N VAL A 199 -0.20 -0.44 0.65
CA VAL A 199 0.36 -0.70 1.98
C VAL A 199 -0.27 0.22 3.03
N ALA A 200 -0.52 1.49 2.69
CA ALA A 200 -1.12 2.44 3.63
C ALA A 200 -2.49 1.95 4.09
N GLN A 201 -3.32 1.55 3.11
CA GLN A 201 -4.67 1.06 3.33
C GLN A 201 -4.68 -0.28 4.06
N VAL A 202 -3.73 -1.18 3.81
CA VAL A 202 -3.58 -2.43 4.58
C VAL A 202 -3.33 -2.12 6.05
N VAL A 203 -2.36 -1.26 6.33
CA VAL A 203 -1.98 -0.87 7.69
C VAL A 203 -3.17 -0.20 8.38
N GLY A 204 -3.80 0.76 7.71
CA GLY A 204 -4.99 1.44 8.22
C GLY A 204 -6.14 0.47 8.54
N ALA A 205 -6.43 -0.49 7.67
CA ALA A 205 -7.48 -1.49 7.87
C ALA A 205 -7.14 -2.48 9.00
N GLY A 206 -5.92 -3.03 8.99
CA GLY A 206 -5.50 -4.05 9.96
C GLY A 206 -5.48 -3.50 11.39
N TYR A 207 -4.83 -2.35 11.61
CA TYR A 207 -4.79 -1.72 12.93
C TYR A 207 -6.12 -1.12 13.38
N SER A 208 -7.10 -0.96 12.47
CA SER A 208 -8.47 -0.63 12.86
C SER A 208 -9.23 -1.81 13.47
N MET A 209 -8.77 -3.04 13.25
CA MET A 209 -9.38 -4.24 13.82
C MET A 209 -8.69 -4.64 15.13
N SER A 210 -7.38 -4.88 15.07
CA SER A 210 -6.57 -5.21 16.24
C SER A 210 -5.09 -5.00 15.93
N THR A 211 -4.26 -4.96 16.97
CA THR A 211 -2.81 -4.87 16.82
C THR A 211 -2.21 -6.12 16.17
N GLU A 212 -2.74 -7.31 16.47
CA GLU A 212 -2.32 -8.58 15.90
C GLU A 212 -2.69 -8.71 14.42
N THR A 213 -3.92 -8.30 14.06
CA THR A 213 -4.37 -8.21 12.67
C THR A 213 -3.52 -7.23 11.88
N GLY A 214 -3.20 -6.06 12.45
CA GLY A 214 -2.32 -5.07 11.83
C GLY A 214 -0.90 -5.57 11.55
N ASP A 215 -0.28 -6.25 12.51
CA ASP A 215 1.07 -6.82 12.32
C ASP A 215 1.07 -7.90 11.24
N THR A 216 0.13 -8.84 11.33
CA THR A 216 0.00 -9.95 10.38
C THR A 216 -0.26 -9.42 8.97
N ALA A 217 -1.19 -8.46 8.81
CA ALA A 217 -1.50 -7.85 7.53
C ALA A 217 -0.31 -7.10 6.93
N THR A 218 0.45 -6.39 7.77
CA THR A 218 1.66 -5.68 7.34
C THR A 218 2.71 -6.66 6.82
N VAL A 219 2.96 -7.75 7.54
CA VAL A 219 3.93 -8.78 7.11
C VAL A 219 3.50 -9.40 5.77
N VAL A 220 2.26 -9.88 5.65
CA VAL A 220 1.75 -10.49 4.41
C VAL A 220 1.79 -9.49 3.25
N LYS A 221 1.50 -8.22 3.50
CA LYS A 221 1.59 -7.18 2.49
C LYS A 221 3.02 -6.90 2.05
N LEU A 222 3.97 -6.85 2.97
CA LEU A 222 5.38 -6.65 2.65
C LEU A 222 5.98 -7.86 1.90
N MET A 223 5.52 -9.07 2.20
CA MET A 223 5.81 -10.26 1.37
C MET A 223 5.32 -10.07 -0.07
N ARG A 224 4.10 -9.54 -0.27
CA ARG A 224 3.59 -9.20 -1.62
C ARG A 224 4.41 -8.11 -2.28
N VAL A 225 4.77 -7.04 -1.56
CA VAL A 225 5.66 -5.98 -2.06
C VAL A 225 6.99 -6.57 -2.54
N ALA A 226 7.52 -7.56 -1.83
CA ALA A 226 8.76 -8.23 -2.21
C ALA A 226 8.67 -8.96 -3.57
N MET A 227 7.47 -9.40 -3.96
CA MET A 227 7.21 -10.02 -5.27
C MET A 227 7.32 -9.05 -6.45
N LEU A 228 7.43 -7.75 -6.20
CA LEU A 228 7.68 -6.77 -7.26
C LEU A 228 8.96 -7.08 -8.05
N LEU A 229 10.05 -7.41 -7.35
CA LEU A 229 11.34 -7.67 -7.99
C LEU A 229 11.29 -8.94 -8.88
N PRO A 230 10.85 -10.12 -8.40
CA PRO A 230 10.66 -11.29 -9.25
C PRO A 230 9.76 -11.04 -10.46
N VAL A 231 8.63 -10.34 -10.27
CA VAL A 231 7.68 -10.06 -11.35
C VAL A 231 8.32 -9.18 -12.43
N ILE A 232 9.05 -8.13 -12.04
CA ILE A 232 9.75 -7.26 -12.99
C ILE A 232 10.82 -8.02 -13.76
N ILE A 233 11.61 -8.86 -13.09
CA ILE A 233 12.64 -9.69 -13.73
C ILE A 233 11.99 -10.62 -14.77
N CYS A 234 10.91 -11.32 -14.39
CA CYS A 234 10.15 -12.17 -15.31
C CYS A 234 9.59 -11.39 -16.51
N ALA A 235 8.99 -10.22 -16.27
CA ALA A 235 8.45 -9.37 -17.32
C ALA A 235 9.54 -8.88 -18.29
N ALA A 236 10.72 -8.50 -17.78
CA ALA A 236 11.85 -8.08 -18.58
C ALA A 236 12.42 -9.24 -19.42
N MET A 237 12.54 -10.44 -18.84
CA MET A 237 12.99 -11.63 -19.57
C MET A 237 12.05 -12.00 -20.72
N ILE A 238 10.74 -12.04 -20.46
CA ILE A 238 9.71 -12.34 -21.49
C ILE A 238 9.77 -11.31 -22.62
N THR A 239 9.95 -10.04 -22.28
CA THR A 239 10.06 -8.94 -23.25
C THR A 239 11.29 -9.11 -24.15
N ARG A 240 12.46 -9.39 -23.57
CA ARG A 240 13.71 -9.61 -24.31
C ARG A 240 13.61 -10.82 -25.24
N MET A 241 12.97 -11.90 -24.79
CA MET A 241 12.73 -13.09 -25.62
C MET A 241 11.82 -12.81 -26.83
N GLN A 242 10.94 -11.81 -26.74
CA GLN A 242 10.04 -11.42 -27.84
C GLN A 242 10.69 -10.48 -28.86
N GLY A 243 12.00 -10.22 -28.74
CA GLY A 243 12.73 -9.33 -29.67
C GLY A 243 12.44 -7.85 -29.45
N ASN A 244 11.74 -7.49 -28.37
CA ASN A 244 11.58 -6.11 -27.96
C ASN A 244 12.76 -5.73 -27.07
N ASP A 245 13.55 -4.75 -27.48
CA ASP A 245 14.54 -4.15 -26.60
C ASP A 245 13.80 -3.47 -25.44
N ALA A 246 14.04 -3.99 -24.23
CA ALA A 246 13.72 -3.26 -23.02
C ALA A 246 14.65 -2.03 -22.98
N THR A 247 14.18 -0.91 -23.52
CA THR A 247 14.91 0.37 -23.54
C THR A 247 14.98 1.05 -22.17
N GLY A 248 14.57 0.37 -21.10
CA GLY A 248 14.42 0.95 -19.76
C GLY A 248 15.62 0.66 -18.86
N GLU A 249 16.07 1.68 -18.14
CA GLU A 249 15.89 1.73 -16.69
C GLU A 249 16.21 0.42 -15.95
N ARG A 250 17.34 0.31 -15.23
CA ARG A 250 17.57 -0.82 -14.29
C ARG A 250 16.31 -1.06 -13.45
N PRO A 251 15.91 -2.33 -13.24
CA PRO A 251 14.68 -2.64 -12.54
C PRO A 251 14.68 -1.99 -11.15
N PRO A 252 13.59 -1.32 -10.75
CA PRO A 252 13.54 -0.62 -9.48
C PRO A 252 13.75 -1.60 -8.32
N LEU A 253 14.63 -1.23 -7.39
CA LEU A 253 14.92 -2.01 -6.20
C LEU A 253 13.69 -2.09 -5.29
N LEU A 254 13.71 -3.09 -4.39
CA LEU A 254 12.72 -3.19 -3.31
C LEU A 254 12.56 -1.85 -2.59
N PRO A 255 11.32 -1.41 -2.28
CA PRO A 255 11.11 -0.13 -1.62
C PRO A 255 11.90 -0.05 -0.31
N PHE A 256 12.65 1.04 -0.12
CA PHE A 256 13.53 1.22 1.05
C PHE A 256 12.81 1.07 2.39
N PHE A 257 11.51 1.39 2.46
CA PHE A 257 10.74 1.21 3.70
C PHE A 257 10.51 -0.27 4.06
N ALA A 258 10.35 -1.14 3.06
CA ALA A 258 10.21 -2.58 3.27
C ALA A 258 11.54 -3.18 3.73
N VAL A 259 12.66 -2.71 3.16
CA VAL A 259 14.01 -3.06 3.61
C VAL A 259 14.24 -2.55 5.04
N GLY A 260 13.89 -1.30 5.33
CA GLY A 260 13.99 -0.72 6.68
C GLY A 260 13.16 -1.48 7.72
N PHE A 261 11.94 -1.87 7.37
CA PHE A 261 11.11 -2.76 8.19
C PHE A 261 11.84 -4.06 8.51
N LEU A 262 12.37 -4.74 7.50
CA LEU A 262 13.05 -6.03 7.71
C LEU A 262 14.30 -5.88 8.58
N VAL A 263 15.11 -4.84 8.34
CA VAL A 263 16.30 -4.54 9.16
C VAL A 263 15.91 -4.30 10.62
N LEU A 264 14.89 -3.48 10.87
CA LEU A 264 14.42 -3.19 12.22
C LEU A 264 13.81 -4.42 12.90
N ALA A 265 13.12 -5.29 12.16
CA ALA A 265 12.63 -6.57 12.67
C ALA A 265 13.78 -7.52 13.05
N CYS A 266 14.84 -7.58 12.24
CA CYS A 266 16.05 -8.33 12.58
C CYS A 266 16.72 -7.78 13.84
N ILE A 267 16.84 -6.46 13.97
CA ILE A 267 17.40 -5.80 15.16
C ILE A 267 16.56 -6.12 16.40
N ASN A 268 15.24 -5.97 16.32
CA ASN A 268 14.33 -6.28 17.41
C ASN A 268 14.42 -7.75 17.85
N SER A 269 14.61 -8.66 16.89
CA SER A 269 14.72 -10.11 17.14
C SER A 269 15.99 -10.52 17.90
N THR A 270 17.00 -9.65 18.00
CA THR A 270 18.19 -9.92 18.82
C THR A 270 17.88 -9.89 20.32
N GLY A 271 16.78 -9.25 20.73
CA GLY A 271 16.44 -9.00 22.13
C GLY A 271 17.35 -7.97 22.83
N TRP A 272 18.31 -7.37 22.12
CA TRP A 272 19.27 -6.42 22.71
C TRP A 272 18.74 -4.98 22.80
N VAL A 273 17.60 -4.70 22.17
CA VAL A 273 17.03 -3.36 22.15
C VAL A 273 16.34 -3.07 23.47
N PRO A 274 16.70 -1.99 24.20
CA PRO A 274 16.02 -1.63 25.45
C PRO A 274 14.53 -1.36 25.24
N THR A 275 13.68 -1.81 26.16
CA THR A 275 12.21 -1.65 26.07
C THR A 275 11.79 -0.19 25.87
N ILE A 276 12.49 0.76 26.49
CA ILE A 276 12.20 2.19 26.32
C ILE A 276 12.37 2.66 24.87
N VAL A 277 13.38 2.15 24.16
CA VAL A 277 13.61 2.45 22.75
C VAL A 277 12.54 1.79 21.89
N GLN A 278 12.20 0.53 22.18
CA GLN A 278 11.13 -0.19 21.47
C GLN A 278 9.80 0.54 21.58
N THR A 279 9.36 0.89 22.80
CA THR A 279 8.10 1.60 23.04
C THR A 279 8.11 2.97 22.35
N GLY A 280 9.19 3.74 22.48
CA GLY A 280 9.30 5.05 21.82
C GLY A 280 9.22 4.98 20.30
N LEU A 281 9.87 3.99 19.66
CA LEU A 281 9.80 3.81 18.22
C LEU A 281 8.43 3.28 17.75
N ASN A 282 7.78 2.44 18.55
CA ASN A 282 6.41 1.97 18.28
C ASN A 282 5.39 3.10 18.37
N ASP A 283 5.50 3.98 19.38
CA ASP A 283 4.64 5.16 19.52
C ASP A 283 4.88 6.16 18.38
N LEU A 284 6.14 6.39 18.02
CA LEU A 284 6.48 7.22 16.87
C LEU A 284 5.91 6.64 15.58
N SER A 285 6.02 5.33 15.36
CA SER A 285 5.41 4.64 14.23
C SER A 285 3.91 4.87 14.19
N ARG A 286 3.20 4.64 15.30
CA ARG A 286 1.75 4.86 15.41
C ARG A 286 1.38 6.29 15.01
N TRP A 287 2.05 7.29 15.56
CA TRP A 287 1.80 8.69 15.21
C TRP A 287 2.09 8.98 13.73
N CYS A 288 3.22 8.51 13.20
CA CYS A 288 3.52 8.65 11.78
C CYS A 288 2.39 8.06 10.90
N LEU A 289 1.87 6.90 11.26
CA LEU A 289 0.79 6.24 10.52
C LEU A 289 -0.52 7.01 10.60
N VAL A 290 -0.98 7.44 11.77
CA VAL A 290 -2.23 8.21 11.89
C VAL A 290 -2.14 9.53 11.10
N ILE A 291 -1.03 10.26 11.24
CA ILE A 291 -0.77 11.51 10.52
C ILE A 291 -0.73 11.27 9.01
N ALA A 292 -0.07 10.18 8.57
CA ALA A 292 0.00 9.80 7.18
C ALA A 292 -1.37 9.41 6.60
N ILE A 293 -2.20 8.68 7.34
CA ILE A 293 -3.54 8.28 6.92
C ILE A 293 -4.45 9.51 6.82
N SER A 294 -4.32 10.48 7.72
CA SER A 294 -4.99 11.79 7.58
C SER A 294 -4.62 12.49 6.28
N ALA A 295 -3.31 12.57 5.97
CA ALA A 295 -2.84 13.13 4.72
C ALA A 295 -3.31 12.33 3.49
N LEU A 296 -3.36 11.01 3.58
CA LEU A 296 -3.85 10.13 2.52
C LEU A 296 -5.35 10.36 2.25
N GLY A 297 -6.15 10.52 3.31
CA GLY A 297 -7.55 10.92 3.21
C GLY A 297 -7.70 12.24 2.45
N MET A 298 -6.88 13.24 2.81
CA MET A 298 -6.87 14.53 2.11
C MET A 298 -6.48 14.39 0.64
N LYS A 299 -5.67 13.41 0.25
CA LYS A 299 -5.31 13.18 -1.15
C LYS A 299 -6.33 12.38 -1.96
N THR A 300 -7.37 11.86 -1.31
CA THR A 300 -8.33 10.98 -1.98
C THR A 300 -9.24 11.79 -2.91
N GLN A 301 -8.94 11.77 -4.20
CA GLN A 301 -9.72 12.48 -5.21
C GLN A 301 -10.76 11.55 -5.85
N LEU A 302 -11.90 11.35 -5.18
CA LEU A 302 -12.99 10.53 -5.71
C LEU A 302 -13.50 11.02 -7.08
N LYS A 303 -13.37 12.32 -7.36
CA LYS A 303 -13.73 12.92 -8.66
C LYS A 303 -12.84 12.43 -9.81
N GLU A 304 -11.57 12.15 -9.56
CA GLU A 304 -10.67 11.62 -10.59
C GLU A 304 -11.03 10.18 -10.96
N LEU A 305 -11.67 9.41 -10.06
CA LEU A 305 -12.16 8.08 -10.40
C LEU A 305 -13.23 8.13 -11.49
N ALA A 306 -14.08 9.16 -11.48
CA ALA A 306 -15.13 9.35 -12.49
C ALA A 306 -14.57 9.69 -13.89
N SER A 307 -13.29 10.09 -14.00
CA SER A 307 -12.63 10.34 -15.28
C SER A 307 -11.95 9.09 -15.86
N VAL A 308 -11.84 8.01 -15.06
CA VAL A 308 -11.35 6.70 -15.51
C VAL A 308 -12.49 6.04 -16.29
N GLY A 309 -12.29 5.74 -17.57
CA GLY A 309 -13.34 5.16 -18.41
C GLY A 309 -13.97 3.88 -17.81
N MET A 310 -15.19 3.55 -18.23
CA MET A 310 -15.95 2.44 -17.63
C MET A 310 -15.31 1.05 -17.85
N LYS A 311 -14.68 0.81 -19.01
CA LYS A 311 -14.01 -0.47 -19.31
C LYS A 311 -12.79 -0.74 -18.39
N PRO A 312 -11.84 0.20 -18.20
CA PRO A 312 -10.77 0.06 -17.21
C PRO A 312 -11.28 -0.22 -15.79
N ILE A 313 -12.32 0.50 -15.34
CA ILE A 313 -12.90 0.31 -14.01
C ILE A 313 -13.44 -1.12 -13.86
N LEU A 314 -14.20 -1.61 -14.85
CA LEU A 314 -14.77 -2.96 -14.81
C LEU A 314 -13.68 -4.03 -14.72
N LEU A 315 -12.59 -3.89 -15.49
CA LEU A 315 -11.44 -4.79 -15.41
C LEU A 315 -10.86 -4.82 -13.99
N MET A 316 -10.56 -3.65 -13.41
CA MET A 316 -9.94 -3.57 -12.09
C MET A 316 -10.85 -4.03 -10.94
N ILE A 317 -12.16 -3.76 -11.03
CA ILE A 317 -13.14 -4.32 -10.10
C ILE A 317 -13.17 -5.85 -10.23
N GLY A 318 -13.19 -6.38 -11.45
CA GLY A 318 -13.13 -7.81 -11.71
C GLY A 318 -11.87 -8.46 -11.13
N GLU A 319 -10.71 -7.86 -11.35
CA GLU A 319 -9.44 -8.29 -10.75
C GLU A 319 -9.47 -8.27 -9.22
N THR A 320 -10.04 -7.21 -8.63
CA THR A 320 -10.18 -7.05 -7.18
C THR A 320 -11.07 -8.15 -6.60
N VAL A 321 -12.26 -8.36 -7.19
CA VAL A 321 -13.19 -9.41 -6.75
C VAL A 321 -12.56 -10.80 -6.94
N PHE A 322 -11.90 -11.02 -8.07
CA PHE A 322 -11.17 -12.27 -8.33
C PHE A 322 -10.09 -12.52 -7.27
N LEU A 323 -9.30 -11.50 -6.92
CA LEU A 323 -8.28 -11.61 -5.87
C LEU A 323 -8.91 -11.96 -4.51
N ILE A 324 -10.02 -11.32 -4.12
CA ILE A 324 -10.74 -11.65 -2.88
C ILE A 324 -11.16 -13.12 -2.87
N LEU A 325 -11.84 -13.57 -3.93
CA LEU A 325 -12.33 -14.94 -4.02
C LEU A 325 -11.18 -15.95 -4.00
N LEU A 326 -10.07 -15.64 -4.69
CA LEU A 326 -8.89 -16.48 -4.70
C LEU A 326 -8.25 -16.56 -3.31
N VAL A 327 -8.13 -15.45 -2.59
CA VAL A 327 -7.61 -15.43 -1.21
C VAL A 327 -8.49 -16.26 -0.30
N LEU A 328 -9.81 -16.04 -0.28
CA LEU A 328 -10.73 -16.79 0.57
C LEU A 328 -10.69 -18.30 0.26
N THR A 329 -10.61 -18.66 -1.03
CA THR A 329 -10.49 -20.05 -1.45
C THR A 329 -9.19 -20.67 -0.96
N LEU A 330 -8.05 -20.02 -1.19
CA LEU A 330 -6.74 -20.53 -0.77
C LEU A 330 -6.59 -20.56 0.74
N MET A 331 -7.15 -19.58 1.46
CA MET A 331 -7.14 -19.57 2.92
C MET A 331 -7.87 -20.78 3.48
N HIS A 332 -9.06 -21.10 2.97
CA HIS A 332 -9.84 -22.26 3.43
C HIS A 332 -9.12 -23.61 3.23
N TRP A 333 -8.17 -23.69 2.28
CA TRP A 333 -7.39 -24.90 2.04
C TRP A 333 -6.06 -24.94 2.80
N LEU A 334 -5.49 -23.78 3.16
CA LEU A 334 -4.16 -23.67 3.77
C LEU A 334 -4.19 -23.45 5.29
N PHE A 335 -5.29 -22.92 5.82
CA PHE A 335 -5.53 -22.60 7.23
C PHE A 335 -6.76 -23.37 7.71
#